data_AF-A0A918EM96-F1
#
_entry.id   AF-A0A918EM96-F1
#
_cell.length_a   1.000
_cell.length_b   1.000
_cell.length_c   1.000
_cell.angle_alpha   90.00
_cell.angle_beta   90.00
_cell.angle_gamma   90.00
#
_symmetry.space_group_name_H-M   'P 1'
#
loop_
_entity.id
_entity.type
_entity.pdbx_description
1 polymer ?
#
loop_
_entity_poly.entity_id
_entity_poly.type
_entity_poly.pdbx_seq_one_letter_code
_entity_poly.pdbx_strand_id
1 'polypeptide(L)'
;MEGPATTAHAHTARIVVGAHERACTGTLVDPRWVLTTSGCFADATGAVTPGAPRTPTTPTTVTVGRPDLTDTTVGAVRATVRLVPHPQRDVVMVEPATRVTTVKPVAVAGTAASDGESVRVTGYGRTKTVWMPDRVHVGTFTAGAAGTADPTSVRLAATGDAVVCQGDAGGPVLRETGAGPELLAVVGRSWQGGCLGSPDTETRTDAFATRVGDLRAWISATAFAAQGDLTGDKAADLAAVWNDGTLHAYPGNGTGGLSGARLPQVGGTSWSTVKHLTKSDFTGDGVADVMAVRNDGPLHVYTGKGDGTLTTQTPVTLGGATWSTVKQLTSGDLTNDGIADLVAVWGDGTLHLYPGRGGGQLGNGVALAVGGSTWGTVKHLA
;
A
#
# COMPACT_ATOMS: atom_id res chain seq x y z
N MET A 1 11.71 25.93 2.51
CA MET A 1 11.91 24.66 3.24
C MET A 1 13.38 24.56 3.62
N GLU A 2 13.69 24.22 4.88
CA GLU A 2 15.07 24.11 5.38
C GLU A 2 15.28 22.72 6.02
N GLY A 3 16.34 22.04 5.57
CA GLY A 3 16.88 20.81 6.17
C GLY A 3 16.59 19.52 5.38
N PRO A 4 17.56 18.59 5.26
CA PRO A 4 17.33 17.27 4.68
C PRO A 4 16.40 16.45 5.58
N ALA A 5 15.40 15.76 5.02
CA ALA A 5 14.61 14.85 5.84
C ALA A 5 15.48 13.71 6.38
N THR A 6 15.21 13.35 7.63
CA THR A 6 15.69 12.11 8.22
C THR A 6 14.90 10.91 7.66
N THR A 7 15.25 9.70 8.07
CA THR A 7 14.44 8.49 7.83
C THR A 7 12.98 8.62 8.28
N ALA A 8 12.65 9.62 9.13
CA ALA A 8 11.30 9.89 9.62
C ALA A 8 10.26 10.20 8.51
N HIS A 9 10.70 10.63 7.32
CA HIS A 9 9.81 10.98 6.21
C HIS A 9 9.99 10.09 4.98
N ALA A 10 10.55 8.89 5.16
CA ALA A 10 10.80 7.93 4.08
C ALA A 10 9.53 7.52 3.29
N HIS A 11 8.34 7.67 3.89
CA HIS A 11 7.05 7.46 3.22
C HIS A 11 6.75 8.51 2.13
N THR A 12 7.45 9.65 2.11
CA THR A 12 7.30 10.68 1.08
C THR A 12 7.81 10.14 -0.26
N ALA A 13 6.93 10.12 -1.26
CA ALA A 13 7.22 9.59 -2.57
C ALA A 13 7.48 10.70 -3.59
N ARG A 14 8.36 10.44 -4.56
CA ARG A 14 8.44 11.23 -5.80
C ARG A 14 7.72 10.48 -6.90
N ILE A 15 6.82 11.17 -7.60
CA ILE A 15 6.09 10.64 -8.75
C ILE A 15 6.57 11.39 -9.99
N VAL A 16 6.99 10.64 -11.00
CA VAL A 16 7.36 11.18 -12.32
C VAL A 16 6.41 10.59 -13.34
N VAL A 17 5.61 11.44 -13.96
CA VAL A 17 4.66 11.05 -15.01
C VAL A 17 5.36 11.15 -16.36
N GLY A 18 5.34 10.04 -17.11
CA GLY A 18 5.95 9.97 -18.44
C GLY A 18 7.45 10.23 -18.45
N ALA A 19 7.94 10.82 -19.55
CA ALA A 19 9.33 11.24 -19.70
C ALA A 19 9.60 12.60 -19.00
N HIS A 20 9.25 12.70 -17.71
CA HIS A 20 9.31 13.94 -16.92
C HIS A 20 8.36 15.05 -17.39
N GLU A 21 7.21 14.68 -17.96
CA GLU A 21 6.16 15.63 -18.36
C GLU A 21 5.58 16.36 -17.15
N ARG A 22 5.50 15.65 -16.01
CA ARG A 22 5.10 16.21 -14.72
C ARG A 22 5.84 15.49 -13.59
N ALA A 23 6.20 16.24 -12.56
CA ALA A 23 6.71 15.69 -11.31
C ALA A 23 5.83 16.17 -10.16
N CYS A 24 5.49 15.25 -9.27
CA CYS A 24 4.69 15.52 -8.09
C CYS A 24 5.31 14.80 -6.89
N THR A 25 4.80 15.15 -5.72
CA THR A 25 5.06 14.41 -4.50
C THR A 25 3.87 13.48 -4.23
N GLY A 26 4.08 12.39 -3.51
CA GLY A 26 3.04 11.53 -2.97
C GLY A 26 3.42 11.05 -1.57
N THR A 27 2.60 10.20 -0.98
CA THR A 27 2.92 9.57 0.30
C THR A 27 2.45 8.11 0.35
N LEU A 28 3.30 7.21 0.82
CA LEU A 28 2.99 5.78 0.98
C LEU A 28 2.00 5.61 2.14
N VAL A 29 0.77 5.19 1.84
CA VAL A 29 -0.30 4.97 2.84
C VAL A 29 -0.61 3.49 3.08
N ASP A 30 -0.12 2.63 2.19
CA ASP A 30 -0.13 1.16 2.27
C ASP A 30 1.08 0.65 1.48
N PRO A 31 1.68 -0.52 1.77
CA PRO A 31 2.82 -1.03 1.01
C PRO A 31 2.58 -1.10 -0.50
N ARG A 32 1.32 -1.19 -0.95
CA ARG A 32 0.93 -1.20 -2.36
C ARG A 32 0.37 0.12 -2.87
N TRP A 33 0.32 1.18 -2.06
CA TRP A 33 -0.37 2.41 -2.45
C TRP A 33 0.29 3.69 -1.99
N VAL A 34 0.45 4.58 -2.96
CA VAL A 34 0.84 5.97 -2.75
C VAL A 34 -0.37 6.86 -2.98
N LEU A 35 -0.69 7.72 -2.01
CA LEU A 35 -1.71 8.75 -2.15
C LEU A 35 -1.05 10.04 -2.65
N THR A 36 -1.69 10.71 -3.61
CA THR A 36 -1.26 12.02 -4.13
C THR A 36 -2.48 12.81 -4.61
N THR A 37 -2.28 14.02 -5.15
CA THR A 37 -3.32 14.86 -5.76
C THR A 37 -3.73 14.33 -7.13
N SER A 38 -5.03 14.39 -7.47
CA SER A 38 -5.53 14.05 -8.80
C SER A 38 -4.93 14.93 -9.88
N GLY A 39 -4.62 16.20 -9.55
CA GLY A 39 -3.92 17.13 -10.42
C GLY A 39 -2.58 16.61 -10.97
N CYS A 40 -1.96 15.61 -10.33
CA CYS A 40 -0.74 15.00 -10.85
C CYS A 40 -0.96 14.22 -12.15
N PHE A 41 -2.13 13.61 -12.30
CA PHE A 41 -2.48 12.74 -13.44
C PHE A 41 -3.60 13.31 -14.30
N ALA A 42 -4.11 14.47 -13.93
CA ALA A 42 -5.19 15.14 -14.62
C ALA A 42 -4.77 15.50 -16.05
N ASP A 43 -5.66 15.19 -17.00
CA ASP A 43 -5.50 15.60 -18.39
C ASP A 43 -5.83 17.09 -18.60
N ALA A 44 -5.85 17.53 -19.86
CA ALA A 44 -6.12 18.93 -20.20
C ALA A 44 -7.51 19.43 -19.71
N THR A 45 -8.44 18.52 -19.41
CA THR A 45 -9.78 18.86 -18.86
C THR A 45 -9.82 18.85 -17.34
N GLY A 46 -8.72 18.46 -16.68
CA GLY A 46 -8.66 18.29 -15.22
C GLY A 46 -9.11 16.90 -14.74
N ALA A 47 -9.46 15.98 -15.65
CA ALA A 47 -9.96 14.66 -15.30
C ALA A 47 -8.83 13.62 -15.18
N VAL A 48 -8.96 12.69 -14.24
CA VAL A 48 -8.11 11.51 -14.11
C VAL A 48 -8.90 10.28 -14.55
N THR A 49 -8.41 9.56 -15.54
CA THR A 49 -9.01 8.28 -15.96
C THR A 49 -8.59 7.17 -14.98
N PRO A 50 -9.54 6.46 -14.32
CA PRO A 50 -9.21 5.27 -13.52
C PRO A 50 -8.59 4.17 -14.37
N GLY A 51 -7.75 3.33 -13.77
CA GLY A 51 -7.07 2.23 -14.47
C GLY A 51 -5.59 2.53 -14.71
N ALA A 52 -5.00 1.91 -15.73
CA ALA A 52 -3.60 2.16 -16.05
C ALA A 52 -3.35 3.65 -16.35
N PRO A 53 -2.23 4.23 -15.89
CA PRO A 53 -1.86 5.59 -16.30
C PRO A 53 -1.86 5.68 -17.82
N ARG A 54 -2.38 6.78 -18.39
CA ARG A 54 -2.24 7.05 -19.83
C ARG A 54 -0.75 7.00 -20.15
N THR A 55 -0.32 6.00 -20.90
CA THR A 55 1.09 5.79 -21.24
C THR A 55 1.52 6.78 -22.31
N PRO A 56 2.56 7.58 -22.07
CA PRO A 56 3.55 7.87 -23.10
C PRO A 56 4.36 6.59 -23.36
N THR A 57 5.25 6.60 -24.35
CA THR A 57 6.28 5.55 -24.57
C THR A 57 7.18 5.29 -23.34
N THR A 58 7.08 6.10 -22.28
CA THR A 58 7.82 6.01 -21.02
C THR A 58 6.86 5.80 -19.84
N PRO A 59 7.09 4.82 -18.96
CA PRO A 59 6.21 4.54 -17.83
C PRO A 59 6.26 5.64 -16.76
N THR A 60 5.13 5.90 -16.12
CA THR A 60 5.10 6.67 -14.86
C THR A 60 5.83 5.91 -13.77
N THR A 61 6.71 6.57 -13.02
CA THR A 61 7.47 5.97 -11.92
C THR A 61 7.14 6.59 -10.57
N VAL A 62 7.17 5.76 -9.54
CA VAL A 62 7.04 6.14 -8.14
C VAL A 62 8.32 5.74 -7.43
N THR A 63 8.94 6.70 -6.75
CA THR A 63 10.12 6.49 -5.91
C THR A 63 9.75 6.71 -4.46
N VAL A 64 9.95 5.72 -3.59
CA VAL A 64 9.63 5.78 -2.15
C VAL A 64 10.86 5.41 -1.34
N GLY A 65 11.04 5.99 -0.15
CA GLY A 65 12.15 5.64 0.73
C GLY A 65 13.52 6.21 0.34
N ARG A 66 13.55 7.24 -0.51
CA ARG A 66 14.79 7.91 -0.94
C ARG A 66 14.82 9.39 -0.55
N PRO A 67 15.20 9.74 0.69
CA PRO A 67 15.36 11.14 1.09
C PRO A 67 16.35 11.91 0.21
N ASP A 68 17.37 11.22 -0.33
CA ASP A 68 18.23 11.70 -1.41
C ASP A 68 18.02 10.77 -2.62
N LEU A 69 17.53 11.32 -3.73
CA LEU A 69 17.20 10.57 -4.94
C LEU A 69 18.43 10.02 -5.65
N THR A 70 19.61 10.58 -5.36
CA THR A 70 20.88 10.09 -5.88
C THR A 70 21.36 8.83 -5.15
N ASP A 71 20.87 8.58 -3.93
CA ASP A 71 21.13 7.35 -3.19
C ASP A 71 20.24 6.21 -3.70
N THR A 72 20.79 5.43 -4.63
CA THR A 72 20.11 4.28 -5.22
C THR A 72 20.18 3.02 -4.36
N THR A 73 20.92 3.05 -3.24
CA THR A 73 21.10 1.91 -2.34
C THR A 73 19.93 1.72 -1.38
N VAL A 74 19.07 2.73 -1.24
CA VAL A 74 17.89 2.73 -0.38
C VAL A 74 16.60 2.93 -1.18
N GLY A 75 15.48 2.64 -0.53
CA GLY A 75 14.14 2.83 -1.09
C GLY A 75 13.81 1.92 -2.27
N ALA A 76 12.79 2.31 -3.02
CA ALA A 76 12.26 1.55 -4.14
C ALA A 76 11.81 2.48 -5.26
N VAL A 77 12.13 2.13 -6.51
CA VAL A 77 11.56 2.74 -7.71
C VAL A 77 10.68 1.69 -8.39
N ARG A 78 9.44 2.06 -8.71
CA ARG A 78 8.45 1.17 -9.30
C ARG A 78 7.69 1.88 -10.41
N ALA A 79 7.35 1.14 -11.47
CA ALA A 79 6.39 1.62 -12.45
C ALA A 79 5.00 1.72 -11.79
N THR A 80 4.18 2.68 -12.21
CA THR A 80 2.77 2.74 -11.82
C THR A 80 1.95 1.86 -12.73
N VAL A 81 1.11 1.00 -12.15
CA VAL A 81 0.23 0.09 -12.90
C VAL A 81 -1.23 0.50 -12.86
N ARG A 82 -1.65 1.28 -11.85
CA ARG A 82 -3.03 1.71 -11.73
C ARG A 82 -3.21 3.01 -10.96
N LEU A 83 -4.21 3.76 -11.37
CA LEU A 83 -4.75 4.96 -10.74
C LEU A 83 -6.18 4.68 -10.29
N VAL A 84 -6.50 5.07 -9.06
CA VAL A 84 -7.86 5.06 -8.50
C VAL A 84 -8.15 6.47 -7.99
N PRO A 85 -8.71 7.35 -8.82
CA PRO A 85 -9.07 8.70 -8.38
C PRO A 85 -10.28 8.65 -7.46
N HIS A 86 -10.30 9.50 -6.43
CA HIS A 86 -11.51 9.69 -5.63
C HIS A 86 -12.55 10.47 -6.48
N PRO A 87 -13.83 10.07 -6.49
CA PRO A 87 -14.82 10.66 -7.40
C PRO A 87 -15.15 12.13 -7.12
N GLN A 88 -14.88 12.60 -5.90
CA GLN A 88 -15.29 13.93 -5.42
C GLN A 88 -14.16 14.75 -4.81
N ARG A 89 -12.94 14.20 -4.72
CA ARG A 89 -11.85 14.82 -3.98
C ARG A 89 -10.61 14.86 -4.85
N ASP A 90 -9.80 15.90 -4.68
CA ASP A 90 -8.54 16.06 -5.39
C ASP A 90 -7.45 15.15 -4.80
N VAL A 91 -7.72 13.84 -4.83
CA VAL A 91 -6.77 12.79 -4.46
C VAL A 91 -6.94 11.56 -5.34
N VAL A 92 -5.83 10.87 -5.57
CA VAL A 92 -5.76 9.62 -6.33
C VAL A 92 -4.83 8.65 -5.61
N MET A 93 -5.28 7.41 -5.51
CA MET A 93 -4.46 6.29 -5.06
C MET A 93 -3.70 5.73 -6.26
N VAL A 94 -2.40 5.63 -6.13
CA VAL A 94 -1.44 5.21 -7.15
C VAL A 94 -0.87 3.86 -6.74
N GLU A 95 -1.08 2.85 -7.56
CA GLU A 95 -0.58 1.49 -7.33
C GLU A 95 0.76 1.30 -8.05
N PRO A 96 1.87 1.12 -7.32
CA PRO A 96 3.14 0.70 -7.89
C PRO A 96 3.07 -0.79 -8.30
N ALA A 97 3.86 -1.17 -9.31
CA ALA A 97 3.85 -2.52 -9.90
C ALA A 97 4.14 -3.65 -8.88
N THR A 98 4.93 -3.36 -7.84
CA THR A 98 5.14 -4.26 -6.71
C THR A 98 5.16 -3.47 -5.41
N ARG A 99 4.87 -4.15 -4.31
CA ARG A 99 4.82 -3.56 -2.97
C ARG A 99 6.18 -2.94 -2.57
N VAL A 100 6.11 -1.89 -1.77
CA VAL A 100 7.22 -1.25 -1.08
C VAL A 100 7.15 -1.63 0.40
N THR A 101 7.84 -2.71 0.77
CA THR A 101 7.84 -3.25 2.14
C THR A 101 9.00 -2.73 3.00
N THR A 102 10.00 -2.11 2.38
CA THR A 102 11.19 -1.56 3.06
C THR A 102 10.92 -0.21 3.74
N VAL A 103 9.73 0.36 3.56
CA VAL A 103 9.33 1.66 4.10
C VAL A 103 8.01 1.49 4.82
N LYS A 104 7.95 1.90 6.09
CA LYS A 104 6.70 1.93 6.85
C LYS A 104 5.74 2.97 6.24
N PRO A 105 4.52 2.60 5.83
CA PRO A 105 3.52 3.57 5.39
C PRO A 105 3.12 4.54 6.49
N VAL A 106 2.70 5.75 6.11
CA VAL A 106 2.18 6.74 7.05
C VAL A 106 0.73 6.40 7.42
N ALA A 107 0.41 6.47 8.71
CA ALA A 107 -0.95 6.27 9.18
C ALA A 107 -1.82 7.48 8.80
N VAL A 108 -3.06 7.24 8.34
CA VAL A 108 -4.01 8.33 8.07
C VAL A 108 -4.65 8.79 9.38
N ALA A 109 -4.52 10.09 9.68
CA ALA A 109 -5.02 10.68 10.92
C ALA A 109 -6.53 10.48 11.07
N GLY A 110 -6.96 10.04 12.26
CA GLY A 110 -8.38 9.82 12.57
C GLY A 110 -9.17 11.10 12.88
N THR A 111 -8.48 12.20 13.19
CA THR A 111 -9.07 13.47 13.61
C THR A 111 -8.67 14.61 12.67
N ALA A 112 -9.45 15.68 12.66
CA ALA A 112 -9.09 16.89 11.90
C ALA A 112 -7.85 17.56 12.48
N ALA A 113 -7.19 18.37 11.66
CA ALA A 113 -6.26 19.36 12.19
C ALA A 113 -7.04 20.34 13.09
N SER A 114 -6.48 20.67 14.24
CA SER A 114 -6.97 21.78 15.06
C SER A 114 -6.57 23.11 14.41
N ASP A 115 -7.33 24.16 14.64
CA ASP A 115 -6.97 25.50 14.13
C ASP A 115 -5.68 25.98 14.79
N GLY A 116 -4.72 26.44 13.98
CA GLY A 116 -3.38 26.82 14.42
C GLY A 116 -2.43 25.65 14.70
N GLU A 117 -2.84 24.40 14.44
CA GLU A 117 -1.98 23.23 14.69
C GLU A 117 -0.70 23.28 13.84
N SER A 118 0.45 23.11 14.48
CA SER A 118 1.74 23.02 13.79
C SER A 118 1.86 21.68 13.05
N VAL A 119 2.03 21.73 11.74
CA VAL A 119 2.15 20.57 10.84
C VAL A 119 3.41 20.65 9.99
N ARG A 120 3.87 19.50 9.50
CA ARG A 120 5.02 19.38 8.61
C ARG A 120 4.55 19.04 7.20
N VAL A 121 5.11 19.70 6.20
CA VAL A 121 4.91 19.34 4.78
C VAL A 121 6.23 18.88 4.23
N THR A 122 6.24 17.72 3.59
CA THR A 122 7.42 17.19 2.88
C THR A 122 7.17 17.11 1.38
N GLY A 123 8.24 17.21 0.59
CA GLY A 123 8.13 17.06 -0.86
C GLY A 123 9.44 17.06 -1.62
N TYR A 124 9.33 16.86 -2.94
CA TYR A 124 10.44 16.96 -3.89
C TYR A 124 10.25 18.09 -4.89
N GLY A 125 9.31 19.01 -4.61
CA GLY A 125 9.05 20.16 -5.44
C GLY A 125 10.21 21.14 -5.43
N ARG A 126 10.13 22.13 -6.31
CA ARG A 126 11.05 23.25 -6.39
C ARG A 126 11.21 23.94 -5.02
N THR A 127 12.37 24.51 -4.74
CA THR A 127 12.61 25.28 -3.51
C THR A 127 12.65 26.78 -3.80
N LYS A 128 13.04 27.60 -2.81
CA LYS A 128 13.33 29.02 -3.03
C LYS A 128 14.53 29.25 -3.97
N THR A 129 15.42 28.25 -4.09
CA THR A 129 16.74 28.40 -4.74
C THR A 129 17.08 27.29 -5.74
N VAL A 130 16.36 26.16 -5.74
CA VAL A 130 16.65 24.99 -6.59
C VAL A 130 15.42 24.58 -7.37
N TRP A 131 15.53 24.48 -8.69
CA TRP A 131 14.41 24.16 -9.58
C TRP A 131 13.89 22.72 -9.44
N MET A 132 14.80 21.75 -9.35
CA MET A 132 14.52 20.33 -9.18
C MET A 132 15.47 19.76 -8.12
N PRO A 133 15.09 19.77 -6.83
CA PRO A 133 15.95 19.22 -5.81
C PRO A 133 16.01 17.69 -5.88
N ASP A 134 17.20 17.15 -5.62
CA ASP A 134 17.39 15.70 -5.47
C ASP A 134 17.05 15.22 -4.06
N ARG A 135 16.95 16.14 -3.10
CA ARG A 135 16.61 15.81 -1.71
C ARG A 135 15.19 16.20 -1.40
N VAL A 136 14.51 15.33 -0.67
CA VAL A 136 13.25 15.68 -0.03
C VAL A 136 13.50 16.82 0.96
N HIS A 137 12.63 17.82 0.91
CA HIS A 137 12.67 18.94 1.83
C HIS A 137 11.45 18.94 2.74
N VAL A 138 11.55 19.70 3.82
CA VAL A 138 10.49 19.80 4.81
C VAL A 138 10.25 21.27 5.22
N GLY A 139 8.99 21.63 5.41
CA GLY A 139 8.56 22.94 5.88
C GLY A 139 7.57 22.81 7.04
N THR A 140 7.57 23.81 7.92
CA THR A 140 6.60 23.91 9.02
C THR A 140 5.51 24.91 8.64
N PHE A 141 4.27 24.54 8.91
CA PHE A 141 3.09 25.33 8.64
C PHE A 141 2.14 25.27 9.83
N THR A 142 1.28 26.27 9.96
CA THR A 142 0.10 26.16 10.82
C THR A 142 -1.10 25.78 9.97
N ALA A 143 -1.76 24.68 10.32
CA ALA A 143 -3.00 24.25 9.70
C ALA A 143 -4.17 25.08 10.23
N GLY A 144 -5.12 25.40 9.35
CA GLY A 144 -6.35 26.08 9.72
C GLY A 144 -7.45 25.83 8.70
N ALA A 145 -8.63 26.37 8.97
CA ALA A 145 -9.75 26.26 8.05
C ALA A 145 -9.42 26.93 6.69
N ALA A 146 -9.70 26.25 5.58
CA ALA A 146 -9.64 26.85 4.25
C ALA A 146 -10.79 27.86 3.98
N GLY A 147 -11.79 27.86 4.86
CA GLY A 147 -12.99 28.68 4.82
C GLY A 147 -14.20 27.86 5.30
N THR A 148 -15.30 28.52 5.67
CA THR A 148 -16.52 27.82 6.10
C THR A 148 -17.22 27.06 4.97
N ALA A 149 -16.96 27.43 3.71
CA ALA A 149 -17.53 26.83 2.52
C ALA A 149 -16.71 25.65 1.94
N ASP A 150 -15.50 25.40 2.47
CA ASP A 150 -14.59 24.35 1.97
C ASP A 150 -14.09 23.46 3.13
N PRO A 151 -15.00 22.67 3.76
CA PRO A 151 -14.66 21.83 4.92
C PRO A 151 -13.76 20.64 4.57
N THR A 152 -13.59 20.37 3.27
CA THR A 152 -12.78 19.27 2.74
C THR A 152 -11.32 19.66 2.51
N SER A 153 -10.99 20.93 2.69
CA SER A 153 -9.65 21.49 2.51
C SER A 153 -9.09 22.08 3.80
N VAL A 154 -7.77 22.04 3.91
CA VAL A 154 -6.98 22.63 4.99
C VAL A 154 -6.14 23.76 4.38
N ARG A 155 -6.20 24.95 4.97
CA ARG A 155 -5.26 26.03 4.65
C ARG A 155 -3.99 25.83 5.47
N LEU A 156 -2.86 26.02 4.82
CA LEU A 156 -1.53 25.93 5.41
C LEU A 156 -0.89 27.30 5.32
N ALA A 157 -0.70 27.94 6.47
CA ALA A 157 0.04 29.20 6.55
C ALA A 157 1.51 28.89 6.87
N ALA A 158 2.42 29.44 6.07
CA ALA A 158 3.85 29.23 6.24
C ALA A 158 4.34 29.74 7.60
N THR A 159 5.17 28.95 8.27
CA THR A 159 5.95 29.41 9.43
C THR A 159 7.38 29.72 8.98
N GLY A 160 7.88 30.92 9.27
CA GLY A 160 9.19 31.37 8.83
C GLY A 160 9.33 31.36 7.30
N ASP A 161 10.41 30.74 6.80
CA ASP A 161 10.74 30.66 5.37
C ASP A 161 10.19 29.41 4.66
N ALA A 162 9.18 28.75 5.25
CA ALA A 162 8.51 27.64 4.61
C ALA A 162 7.76 28.10 3.35
N VAL A 163 7.78 27.26 2.31
CA VAL A 163 7.03 27.47 1.06
C VAL A 163 6.59 26.11 0.53
N VAL A 164 5.45 26.07 -0.15
CA VAL A 164 5.01 24.95 -0.97
C VAL A 164 5.07 25.42 -2.42
N CYS A 165 5.81 24.70 -3.26
CA CYS A 165 6.07 25.09 -4.63
C CYS A 165 5.60 24.03 -5.63
N GLN A 166 5.70 24.35 -6.92
CA GLN A 166 5.47 23.37 -7.99
C GLN A 166 6.30 22.10 -7.77
N GLY A 167 5.64 20.95 -7.89
CA GLY A 167 6.20 19.63 -7.59
C GLY A 167 5.96 19.13 -6.16
N ASP A 168 5.62 20.02 -5.21
CA ASP A 168 5.17 19.61 -3.86
C ASP A 168 3.70 19.20 -3.84
N ALA A 169 2.96 19.50 -4.91
CA ALA A 169 1.60 19.02 -5.09
C ALA A 169 1.56 17.49 -4.93
N GLY A 170 0.64 17.02 -4.11
CA GLY A 170 0.50 15.63 -3.69
C GLY A 170 1.32 15.24 -2.46
N GLY A 171 2.17 16.14 -1.95
CA GLY A 171 2.97 15.90 -0.75
C GLY A 171 2.13 15.81 0.52
N PRO A 172 2.60 15.05 1.52
CA PRO A 172 1.84 14.85 2.74
C PRO A 172 1.91 16.07 3.65
N VAL A 173 0.78 16.38 4.28
CA VAL A 173 0.68 17.25 5.44
C VAL A 173 0.62 16.36 6.68
N LEU A 174 1.64 16.45 7.52
CA LEU A 174 1.90 15.52 8.62
C LEU A 174 1.68 16.21 9.97
N ARG A 175 0.95 15.53 10.84
CA ARG A 175 0.95 15.76 12.29
C ARG A 175 2.05 14.92 12.91
N GLU A 176 2.91 15.51 13.72
CA GLU A 176 3.89 14.77 14.51
C GLU A 176 3.26 14.30 15.82
N THR A 177 3.35 13.01 16.13
CA THR A 177 2.86 12.42 17.39
C THR A 177 3.97 11.61 18.07
N GLY A 178 3.76 11.22 19.32
CA GLY A 178 4.68 10.30 20.02
C GLY A 178 4.80 8.92 19.36
N ALA A 179 3.82 8.51 18.53
CA ALA A 179 3.85 7.25 17.79
C ALA A 179 4.47 7.37 16.38
N GLY A 180 4.84 8.59 15.97
CA GLY A 180 5.31 8.92 14.63
C GLY A 180 4.33 9.85 13.88
N PRO A 181 4.65 10.17 12.61
CA PRO A 181 3.83 11.08 11.82
C PRO A 181 2.51 10.46 11.38
N GLU A 182 1.44 11.27 11.37
CA GLU A 182 0.13 10.93 10.83
C GLU A 182 -0.24 11.86 9.67
N LEU A 183 -0.83 11.33 8.61
CA LEU A 183 -1.26 12.07 7.44
C LEU A 183 -2.61 12.76 7.67
N LEU A 184 -2.59 14.10 7.69
CA LEU A 184 -3.78 14.94 7.84
C LEU A 184 -4.43 15.30 6.51
N ALA A 185 -3.60 15.64 5.53
CA ALA A 185 -4.03 16.14 4.23
C ALA A 185 -2.97 15.91 3.16
N VAL A 186 -3.35 16.09 1.89
CA VAL A 186 -2.47 16.01 0.72
C VAL A 186 -2.44 17.38 0.05
N VAL A 187 -1.26 17.96 -0.14
CA VAL A 187 -1.10 19.27 -0.77
C VAL A 187 -1.73 19.27 -2.17
N GLY A 188 -2.61 20.23 -2.46
CA GLY A 188 -3.20 20.38 -3.79
C GLY A 188 -2.58 21.55 -4.55
N ARG A 189 -2.62 22.74 -3.96
CA ARG A 189 -2.21 24.00 -4.61
C ARG A 189 -1.57 24.98 -3.64
N SER A 190 -0.84 25.96 -4.16
CA SER A 190 -0.34 27.10 -3.39
C SER A 190 -0.24 28.35 -4.26
N TRP A 191 -0.07 29.50 -3.61
CA TRP A 191 0.14 30.78 -4.30
C TRP A 191 1.54 30.96 -4.89
N GLN A 192 2.49 30.08 -4.57
CA GLN A 192 3.87 30.11 -5.08
C GLN A 192 4.73 31.30 -4.65
N GLY A 193 4.28 32.15 -3.72
CA GLY A 193 5.09 33.25 -3.20
C GLY A 193 6.38 32.73 -2.54
N GLY A 194 7.51 33.33 -2.90
CA GLY A 194 8.85 32.93 -2.44
C GLY A 194 9.44 31.69 -3.10
N CYS A 195 8.76 31.05 -4.05
CA CYS A 195 9.34 29.96 -4.85
C CYS A 195 10.26 30.48 -5.96
N LEU A 196 11.33 29.74 -6.29
CA LEU A 196 12.27 30.13 -7.34
C LEU A 196 11.56 30.39 -8.67
N GLY A 197 11.72 31.56 -9.27
CA GLY A 197 11.12 31.89 -10.58
C GLY A 197 9.63 32.26 -10.52
N SER A 198 9.04 32.38 -9.33
CA SER A 198 7.79 33.12 -9.16
C SER A 198 8.07 34.63 -9.25
N PRO A 199 7.11 35.45 -9.73
CA PRO A 199 7.25 36.90 -9.70
C PRO A 199 7.39 37.42 -8.27
N ASP A 200 8.29 38.39 -8.05
CA ASP A 200 8.48 39.02 -6.72
C ASP A 200 7.21 39.74 -6.21
N THR A 201 6.26 40.03 -7.10
CA THR A 201 4.96 40.63 -6.76
C THR A 201 4.01 39.64 -6.09
N GLU A 202 4.21 38.33 -6.24
CA GLU A 202 3.43 37.31 -5.55
C GLU A 202 4.03 37.06 -4.17
N THR A 203 3.41 37.65 -3.16
CA THR A 203 3.88 37.60 -1.77
C THR A 203 3.12 36.59 -0.92
N ARG A 204 2.02 36.01 -1.43
CA ARG A 204 1.22 35.04 -0.67
C ARG A 204 1.93 33.70 -0.65
N THR A 205 2.17 33.18 0.55
CA THR A 205 2.87 31.91 0.78
C THR A 205 1.94 30.76 1.18
N ASP A 206 0.64 31.02 1.30
CA ASP A 206 -0.32 30.01 1.72
C ASP A 206 -0.45 28.88 0.70
N ALA A 207 -0.70 27.69 1.23
CA ALA A 207 -1.06 26.50 0.47
C ALA A 207 -2.39 25.92 0.93
N PHE A 208 -2.98 25.09 0.09
CA PHE A 208 -4.24 24.40 0.35
C PHE A 208 -4.06 22.91 0.08
N ALA A 209 -4.56 22.10 1.00
CA ALA A 209 -4.42 20.66 0.97
C ALA A 209 -5.78 19.97 1.15
N THR A 210 -6.01 18.87 0.44
CA THR A 210 -7.21 18.05 0.59
C THR A 210 -7.12 17.24 1.86
N ARG A 211 -8.06 17.41 2.79
CA ARG A 211 -8.15 16.61 4.03
C ARG A 211 -8.35 15.13 3.70
N VAL A 212 -7.74 14.23 4.47
CA VAL A 212 -7.84 12.77 4.22
C VAL A 212 -8.45 11.96 5.36
N GLY A 213 -8.67 12.56 6.53
CA GLY A 213 -9.20 11.83 7.70
C GLY A 213 -10.59 11.22 7.48
N ASP A 214 -11.44 11.87 6.68
CA ASP A 214 -12.76 11.37 6.26
C ASP A 214 -12.68 10.38 5.08
N LEU A 215 -11.50 10.24 4.46
CA LEU A 215 -11.25 9.33 3.34
C LEU A 215 -10.69 7.97 3.79
N ARG A 216 -10.50 7.74 5.10
CA ARG A 216 -9.94 6.50 5.64
C ARG A 216 -10.65 5.25 5.12
N ALA A 217 -11.99 5.26 5.08
CA ALA A 217 -12.76 4.13 4.56
C ALA A 217 -12.48 3.85 3.08
N TRP A 218 -12.38 4.90 2.25
CA TRP A 218 -12.06 4.77 0.83
C TRP A 218 -10.60 4.34 0.62
N ILE A 219 -9.66 4.90 1.37
CA ILE A 219 -8.24 4.51 1.32
C ILE A 219 -8.12 3.04 1.70
N SER A 220 -8.71 2.60 2.81
CA SER A 220 -8.68 1.21 3.25
C SER A 220 -9.37 0.28 2.26
N ALA A 221 -10.54 0.64 1.73
CA ALA A 221 -11.24 -0.18 0.73
C ALA A 221 -10.46 -0.30 -0.59
N THR A 222 -9.73 0.76 -0.97
CA THR A 222 -8.86 0.75 -2.15
C THR A 222 -7.58 -0.04 -1.89
N ALA A 223 -7.01 0.11 -0.70
CA ALA A 223 -5.79 -0.56 -0.27
C ALA A 223 -5.98 -2.06 -0.05
N PHE A 224 -7.17 -2.46 0.36
CA PHE A 224 -7.53 -3.85 0.61
C PHE A 224 -7.35 -4.67 -0.67
N ALA A 225 -6.26 -5.44 -0.72
CA ALA A 225 -6.19 -6.59 -1.60
C ALA A 225 -7.21 -7.60 -1.05
N ALA A 226 -8.23 -7.94 -1.85
CA ALA A 226 -9.15 -8.97 -1.46
C ALA A 226 -8.35 -10.23 -1.13
N GLN A 227 -8.31 -10.60 0.15
CA GLN A 227 -7.64 -11.82 0.57
C GLN A 227 -8.30 -12.97 -0.18
N GLY A 228 -7.52 -13.64 -1.02
CA GLY A 228 -8.05 -14.67 -1.90
C GLY A 228 -8.45 -14.24 -3.32
N ASP A 229 -8.06 -13.09 -3.83
CA ASP A 229 -8.18 -12.77 -5.27
C ASP A 229 -7.16 -13.57 -6.12
N LEU A 230 -7.59 -14.68 -6.74
CA LEU A 230 -6.74 -15.50 -7.62
C LEU A 230 -6.75 -15.01 -9.07
N THR A 231 -7.81 -14.32 -9.50
CA THR A 231 -8.01 -13.79 -10.85
C THR A 231 -7.45 -12.39 -11.05
N GLY A 232 -6.96 -11.73 -9.99
CA GLY A 232 -6.47 -10.37 -10.04
C GLY A 232 -7.56 -9.33 -10.31
N ASP A 233 -8.84 -9.71 -10.24
CA ASP A 233 -9.98 -8.85 -10.57
C ASP A 233 -10.48 -8.03 -9.37
N LYS A 234 -9.86 -8.23 -8.20
CA LYS A 234 -10.11 -7.57 -6.91
C LYS A 234 -11.39 -7.99 -6.22
N ALA A 235 -12.05 -9.04 -6.69
CA ALA A 235 -12.99 -9.79 -5.91
C ALA A 235 -12.26 -10.92 -5.17
N ALA A 236 -12.68 -11.23 -3.95
CA ALA A 236 -12.22 -12.44 -3.30
C ALA A 236 -12.80 -13.64 -4.05
N ASP A 237 -11.94 -14.57 -4.45
CA ASP A 237 -12.35 -15.80 -5.11
C ASP A 237 -12.53 -16.92 -4.10
N LEU A 238 -13.22 -17.99 -4.50
CA LEU A 238 -13.25 -19.24 -3.77
C LEU A 238 -12.28 -20.25 -4.42
N ALA A 239 -11.57 -21.02 -3.60
CA ALA A 239 -10.78 -22.15 -4.04
C ALA A 239 -11.25 -23.42 -3.31
N ALA A 240 -11.43 -24.53 -4.04
CA ALA A 240 -11.90 -25.78 -3.46
C ALA A 240 -11.18 -26.99 -4.07
N VAL A 241 -10.72 -27.89 -3.19
CA VAL A 241 -10.25 -29.22 -3.56
C VAL A 241 -11.44 -30.18 -3.50
N TRP A 242 -11.72 -30.85 -4.61
CA TRP A 242 -12.82 -31.81 -4.73
C TRP A 242 -12.36 -33.24 -4.41
N ASN A 243 -13.32 -34.13 -4.16
CA ASN A 243 -13.06 -35.55 -3.84
C ASN A 243 -12.33 -36.31 -4.94
N ASP A 244 -12.35 -35.82 -6.17
CA ASP A 244 -11.58 -36.36 -7.29
C ASP A 244 -10.09 -35.92 -7.28
N GLY A 245 -9.69 -35.13 -6.29
CA GLY A 245 -8.32 -34.62 -6.14
C GLY A 245 -7.99 -33.42 -7.03
N THR A 246 -9.00 -32.74 -7.58
CA THR A 246 -8.82 -31.53 -8.39
C THR A 246 -9.01 -30.26 -7.57
N LEU A 247 -8.14 -29.26 -7.77
CA LEU A 247 -8.31 -27.91 -7.24
C LEU A 247 -8.95 -27.01 -8.29
N HIS A 248 -10.02 -26.33 -7.90
CA HIS A 248 -10.71 -25.34 -8.73
C HIS A 248 -10.75 -23.97 -8.06
N ALA A 249 -10.63 -22.93 -8.88
CA ALA A 249 -10.94 -21.56 -8.52
C ALA A 249 -12.32 -21.17 -9.07
N TYR A 250 -13.06 -20.41 -8.26
CA TYR A 250 -14.38 -19.88 -8.57
C TYR A 250 -14.31 -18.38 -8.40
N PRO A 251 -14.29 -17.61 -9.49
CA PRO A 251 -14.12 -16.17 -9.39
C PRO A 251 -15.29 -15.53 -8.67
N GLY A 252 -14.99 -14.66 -7.72
CA GLY A 252 -15.97 -13.81 -7.08
C GLY A 252 -16.53 -12.79 -8.07
N ASN A 253 -17.73 -12.28 -7.81
CA ASN A 253 -18.30 -11.20 -8.64
C ASN A 253 -18.25 -9.83 -7.94
N GLY A 254 -17.58 -9.74 -6.79
CA GLY A 254 -17.46 -8.51 -5.99
C GLY A 254 -18.78 -8.00 -5.37
N THR A 255 -19.89 -8.71 -5.53
CA THR A 255 -21.24 -8.31 -5.05
C THR A 255 -21.85 -9.35 -4.11
N GLY A 256 -21.01 -10.20 -3.51
CA GLY A 256 -21.44 -11.26 -2.60
C GLY A 256 -21.82 -12.57 -3.27
N GLY A 257 -21.51 -12.76 -4.56
CA GLY A 257 -21.71 -14.01 -5.29
C GLY A 257 -20.47 -14.48 -6.05
N LEU A 258 -20.61 -15.64 -6.70
CA LEU A 258 -19.63 -16.17 -7.67
C LEU A 258 -20.06 -15.81 -9.08
N SER A 259 -19.10 -15.67 -9.99
CA SER A 259 -19.31 -15.35 -11.41
C SER A 259 -19.97 -16.47 -12.22
N GLY A 260 -20.11 -17.68 -11.65
CA GLY A 260 -20.60 -18.87 -12.34
C GLY A 260 -19.52 -19.60 -13.16
N ALA A 261 -18.33 -19.03 -13.30
CA ALA A 261 -17.19 -19.70 -13.92
C ALA A 261 -16.54 -20.69 -12.93
N ARG A 262 -16.23 -21.91 -13.41
CA ARG A 262 -15.32 -22.86 -12.76
C ARG A 262 -14.04 -22.88 -13.56
N LEU A 263 -12.99 -22.25 -13.04
CA LEU A 263 -11.71 -22.24 -13.74
C LEU A 263 -11.04 -23.62 -13.61
N PRO A 264 -10.40 -24.10 -14.68
CA PRO A 264 -9.83 -25.44 -14.73
C PRO A 264 -8.63 -25.61 -13.79
N GLN A 265 -8.28 -26.88 -13.58
CA GLN A 265 -7.35 -27.38 -12.56
C GLN A 265 -6.10 -26.51 -12.35
N VAL A 266 -6.00 -25.99 -11.14
CA VAL A 266 -5.00 -25.01 -10.76
C VAL A 266 -3.80 -25.74 -10.10
N GLY A 267 -2.55 -25.42 -10.48
CA GLY A 267 -1.34 -25.93 -9.80
C GLY A 267 -0.99 -27.42 -9.96
N GLY A 268 -1.61 -28.14 -10.92
CA GLY A 268 -1.31 -29.54 -11.26
C GLY A 268 -2.38 -30.57 -10.86
N THR A 269 -2.16 -31.86 -11.13
CA THR A 269 -3.16 -32.96 -11.01
C THR A 269 -3.19 -33.67 -9.64
N SER A 270 -2.41 -33.21 -8.65
CA SER A 270 -2.09 -34.00 -7.45
C SER A 270 -2.54 -33.35 -6.13
N TRP A 271 -3.78 -32.88 -6.04
CA TRP A 271 -4.33 -32.29 -4.80
C TRP A 271 -4.95 -33.32 -3.85
N SER A 272 -5.09 -34.59 -4.27
CA SER A 272 -5.62 -35.69 -3.45
C SER A 272 -4.82 -35.98 -2.18
N THR A 273 -3.57 -35.51 -2.09
CA THR A 273 -2.70 -35.70 -0.92
C THR A 273 -2.60 -34.45 -0.05
N VAL A 274 -3.37 -33.40 -0.31
CA VAL A 274 -3.39 -32.20 0.53
C VAL A 274 -4.21 -32.45 1.79
N LYS A 275 -3.59 -32.19 2.94
CA LYS A 275 -4.20 -32.35 4.27
C LYS A 275 -4.80 -31.04 4.77
N HIS A 276 -4.08 -29.94 4.57
CA HIS A 276 -4.48 -28.60 4.94
C HIS A 276 -4.10 -27.64 3.82
N LEU A 277 -4.95 -26.67 3.56
CA LEU A 277 -4.67 -25.58 2.64
C LEU A 277 -5.20 -24.27 3.20
N THR A 278 -4.56 -23.19 2.79
CA THR A 278 -5.06 -21.84 3.00
C THR A 278 -4.67 -21.00 1.79
N LYS A 279 -5.30 -19.84 1.63
CA LYS A 279 -5.09 -18.95 0.51
C LYS A 279 -4.96 -17.51 0.97
N SER A 280 -3.88 -16.85 0.55
CA SER A 280 -3.63 -15.43 0.77
C SER A 280 -2.41 -14.97 -0.05
N ASP A 281 -2.10 -13.67 -0.09
CA ASP A 281 -0.95 -13.10 -0.84
C ASP A 281 0.37 -13.32 -0.08
N PHE A 282 0.92 -14.53 -0.15
CA PHE A 282 2.17 -14.92 0.53
C PHE A 282 3.43 -14.43 -0.19
N THR A 283 3.32 -14.12 -1.47
CA THR A 283 4.41 -13.57 -2.28
C THR A 283 4.53 -12.06 -2.14
N GLY A 284 3.45 -11.37 -1.77
CA GLY A 284 3.36 -9.91 -1.70
C GLY A 284 3.17 -9.28 -3.07
N ASP A 285 2.76 -10.04 -4.09
CA ASP A 285 2.58 -9.55 -5.46
C ASP A 285 1.18 -8.99 -5.74
N GLY A 286 0.27 -9.10 -4.77
CA GLY A 286 -1.10 -8.61 -4.81
C GLY A 286 -2.10 -9.58 -5.41
N VAL A 287 -1.66 -10.77 -5.79
CA VAL A 287 -2.50 -11.90 -6.18
C VAL A 287 -2.48 -12.91 -5.04
N ALA A 288 -3.60 -13.57 -4.79
CA ALA A 288 -3.65 -14.63 -3.82
C ALA A 288 -2.83 -15.84 -4.28
N ASP A 289 -2.05 -16.38 -3.36
CA ASP A 289 -1.33 -17.64 -3.49
C ASP A 289 -2.01 -18.72 -2.64
N VAL A 290 -1.68 -19.98 -2.90
CA VAL A 290 -2.14 -21.10 -2.07
C VAL A 290 -0.96 -21.70 -1.34
N MET A 291 -1.08 -21.85 -0.03
CA MET A 291 -0.17 -22.67 0.76
C MET A 291 -0.87 -23.97 1.15
N ALA A 292 -0.17 -25.09 1.00
CA ALA A 292 -0.71 -26.41 1.29
C ALA A 292 0.31 -27.33 1.98
N VAL A 293 -0.18 -28.06 2.98
CA VAL A 293 0.55 -29.18 3.61
C VAL A 293 0.05 -30.47 2.98
N ARG A 294 0.99 -31.26 2.48
CA ARG A 294 0.72 -32.56 1.85
C ARG A 294 0.98 -33.71 2.82
N ASN A 295 0.53 -34.92 2.46
CA ASN A 295 0.64 -36.13 3.29
C ASN A 295 2.08 -36.51 3.66
N ASP A 296 3.06 -36.15 2.83
CA ASP A 296 4.49 -36.33 3.08
C ASP A 296 5.04 -35.33 4.12
N GLY A 297 4.28 -34.27 4.45
CA GLY A 297 4.55 -33.37 5.55
C GLY A 297 5.20 -32.01 5.23
N PRO A 298 5.78 -31.70 4.05
CA PRO A 298 6.25 -30.35 3.76
C PRO A 298 5.11 -29.38 3.43
N LEU A 299 5.32 -28.12 3.81
CA LEU A 299 4.53 -26.99 3.36
C LEU A 299 5.05 -26.51 2.00
N HIS A 300 4.14 -26.30 1.07
CA HIS A 300 4.43 -25.76 -0.25
C HIS A 300 3.61 -24.50 -0.50
N VAL A 301 4.16 -23.59 -1.29
CA VAL A 301 3.46 -22.45 -1.87
C VAL A 301 3.24 -22.69 -3.37
N TYR A 302 2.07 -22.27 -3.85
CA TYR A 302 1.66 -22.27 -5.23
C TYR A 302 1.30 -20.82 -5.55
N THR A 303 2.11 -20.17 -6.39
CA THR A 303 2.00 -18.73 -6.65
C THR A 303 0.85 -18.43 -7.62
N GLY A 304 0.02 -17.46 -7.29
CA GLY A 304 -1.05 -16.97 -8.17
C GLY A 304 -0.49 -16.26 -9.39
N LYS A 305 -1.14 -16.45 -10.54
CA LYS A 305 -0.76 -15.73 -11.78
C LYS A 305 -1.66 -14.55 -12.10
N GLY A 306 -2.76 -14.38 -11.35
CA GLY A 306 -3.73 -13.32 -11.59
C GLY A 306 -4.64 -13.61 -12.79
N ASP A 307 -4.79 -14.88 -13.16
CA ASP A 307 -5.74 -15.35 -14.18
C ASP A 307 -6.61 -16.50 -13.64
N GLY A 308 -6.59 -16.71 -12.32
CA GLY A 308 -7.20 -17.84 -11.63
C GLY A 308 -6.37 -19.12 -11.67
N THR A 309 -5.19 -19.12 -12.30
CA THR A 309 -4.24 -20.25 -12.30
C THR A 309 -3.09 -20.03 -11.31
N LEU A 310 -2.43 -21.14 -10.91
CA LEU A 310 -1.25 -21.12 -10.04
C LEU A 310 -0.02 -21.68 -10.77
N THR A 311 1.17 -21.37 -10.27
CA THR A 311 2.42 -22.03 -10.64
C THR A 311 2.51 -23.46 -10.09
N THR A 312 3.58 -24.17 -10.41
CA THR A 312 3.91 -25.44 -9.77
C THR A 312 4.37 -25.23 -8.33
N GLN A 313 4.20 -26.24 -7.48
CA GLN A 313 4.59 -26.19 -6.07
C GLN A 313 6.05 -25.78 -5.87
N THR A 314 6.29 -24.86 -4.93
CA THR A 314 7.62 -24.50 -4.44
C THR A 314 7.69 -24.78 -2.94
N PRO A 315 8.76 -25.43 -2.43
CA PRO A 315 8.90 -25.67 -1.00
C PRO A 315 9.00 -24.37 -0.21
N VAL A 316 8.31 -24.32 0.94
CA VAL A 316 8.55 -23.28 1.95
C VAL A 316 9.71 -23.75 2.83
N THR A 317 10.82 -23.01 2.77
CA THR A 317 12.14 -23.47 3.28
C THR A 317 12.34 -23.19 4.78
N LEU A 318 11.49 -22.36 5.40
CA LEU A 318 11.56 -21.91 6.79
C LEU A 318 10.22 -22.18 7.50
N GLY A 319 10.27 -22.62 8.78
CA GLY A 319 9.08 -22.94 9.59
C GLY A 319 9.25 -23.92 10.75
N GLY A 320 10.44 -24.51 10.97
CA GLY A 320 10.61 -25.59 11.96
C GLY A 320 10.16 -26.95 11.42
N ALA A 321 10.04 -27.96 12.29
CA ALA A 321 9.82 -29.38 11.95
C ALA A 321 8.73 -29.62 10.88
N THR A 322 8.80 -30.80 10.24
CA THR A 322 7.76 -31.32 9.33
C THR A 322 6.36 -30.85 9.73
N TRP A 323 5.63 -30.25 8.79
CA TRP A 323 4.26 -29.75 8.99
C TRP A 323 3.24 -30.89 9.14
N SER A 324 3.69 -32.15 9.19
CA SER A 324 2.87 -33.36 9.32
C SER A 324 1.94 -33.36 10.53
N THR A 325 2.33 -32.73 11.64
CA THR A 325 1.54 -32.69 12.88
C THR A 325 0.57 -31.50 12.97
N VAL A 326 0.60 -30.58 12.00
CA VAL A 326 -0.39 -29.50 11.93
C VAL A 326 -1.79 -30.08 11.86
N LYS A 327 -2.71 -29.46 12.60
CA LYS A 327 -4.12 -29.81 12.65
C LYS A 327 -4.98 -28.87 11.79
N GLN A 328 -4.65 -27.58 11.76
CA GLN A 328 -5.40 -26.55 11.04
C GLN A 328 -4.47 -25.40 10.63
N LEU A 329 -4.81 -24.74 9.53
CA LEU A 329 -4.15 -23.55 9.01
C LEU A 329 -5.20 -22.47 8.74
N THR A 330 -4.84 -21.22 9.01
CA THR A 330 -5.48 -20.04 8.40
C THR A 330 -4.39 -19.03 8.04
N SER A 331 -4.74 -17.98 7.33
CA SER A 331 -3.81 -16.94 6.92
C SER A 331 -4.49 -15.59 6.86
N GLY A 332 -3.67 -14.55 6.96
CA GLY A 332 -4.06 -13.16 6.83
C GLY A 332 -2.86 -12.28 7.10
N ASP A 333 -2.98 -10.98 6.88
CA ASP A 333 -1.92 -10.02 7.26
C ASP A 333 -2.12 -9.61 8.73
N LEU A 334 -1.56 -10.39 9.66
CA LEU A 334 -1.67 -10.14 11.11
C LEU A 334 -0.59 -9.18 11.61
N THR A 335 0.51 -9.05 10.87
CA THR A 335 1.60 -8.10 11.16
C THR A 335 1.38 -6.72 10.54
N ASN A 336 0.39 -6.59 9.65
CA ASN A 336 0.03 -5.38 8.92
C ASN A 336 1.22 -4.85 8.10
N ASP A 337 1.95 -5.76 7.45
CA ASP A 337 3.09 -5.45 6.58
C ASP A 337 2.77 -5.59 5.09
N GLY A 338 1.52 -5.94 4.76
CA GLY A 338 1.02 -6.11 3.42
C GLY A 338 1.36 -7.45 2.79
N ILE A 339 1.95 -8.38 3.54
CA ILE A 339 2.22 -9.77 3.14
C ILE A 339 1.38 -10.68 4.02
N ALA A 340 0.84 -11.75 3.44
CA ALA A 340 0.12 -12.72 4.24
C ALA A 340 1.03 -13.48 5.21
N ASP A 341 0.60 -13.53 6.47
CA ASP A 341 1.12 -14.41 7.49
C ASP A 341 0.37 -15.74 7.50
N LEU A 342 1.02 -16.79 8.01
CA LEU A 342 0.41 -18.10 8.23
C LEU A 342 0.19 -18.33 9.72
N VAL A 343 -0.98 -18.83 10.09
CA VAL A 343 -1.30 -19.25 11.45
C VAL A 343 -1.55 -20.75 11.45
N ALA A 344 -0.89 -21.48 12.35
CA ALA A 344 -1.01 -22.92 12.47
C ALA A 344 -1.38 -23.35 13.88
N VAL A 345 -2.32 -24.30 13.97
CA VAL A 345 -2.57 -25.08 15.19
C VAL A 345 -1.79 -26.39 15.08
N TRP A 346 -0.87 -26.59 16.00
CA TRP A 346 -0.01 -27.76 16.03
C TRP A 346 -0.65 -28.95 16.76
N GLY A 347 -0.08 -30.14 16.55
CA GLY A 347 -0.57 -31.39 17.11
C GLY A 347 -0.63 -31.41 18.64
N ASP A 348 0.30 -30.71 19.28
CA ASP A 348 0.37 -30.47 20.74
C ASP A 348 -0.68 -29.46 21.25
N GLY A 349 -1.47 -28.88 20.35
CA GLY A 349 -2.53 -27.95 20.65
C GLY A 349 -2.08 -26.51 20.82
N THR A 350 -0.84 -26.16 20.49
CA THR A 350 -0.35 -24.77 20.48
C THR A 350 -0.73 -24.02 19.21
N LEU A 351 -0.84 -22.69 19.30
CA LEU A 351 -1.10 -21.79 18.16
C LEU A 351 0.15 -20.97 17.85
N HIS A 352 0.57 -20.98 16.59
CA HIS A 352 1.77 -20.27 16.14
C HIS A 352 1.44 -19.33 14.98
N LEU A 353 2.01 -18.12 15.02
CA LEU A 353 2.07 -17.18 13.90
C LEU A 353 3.42 -17.31 13.20
N TYR A 354 3.39 -17.40 11.88
CA TYR A 354 4.55 -17.39 11.00
C TYR A 354 4.46 -16.14 10.14
N PRO A 355 5.24 -15.09 10.45
CA PRO A 355 5.22 -13.87 9.66
C PRO A 355 5.61 -14.11 8.21
N GLY A 356 4.89 -13.50 7.27
CA GLY A 356 5.23 -13.51 5.86
C GLY A 356 6.58 -12.83 5.59
N ARG A 357 7.29 -13.28 4.55
CA ARG A 357 8.53 -12.61 4.09
C ARG A 357 8.47 -12.16 2.63
N GLY A 358 7.36 -12.43 1.96
CA GLY A 358 7.23 -12.29 0.52
C GLY A 358 7.95 -13.43 -0.23
N GLY A 359 7.75 -13.47 -1.55
CA GLY A 359 8.25 -14.56 -2.38
C GLY A 359 7.75 -15.96 -1.98
N GLY A 360 6.66 -16.05 -1.20
CA GLY A 360 6.08 -17.31 -0.75
C GLY A 360 6.85 -17.98 0.39
N GLN A 361 7.65 -17.22 1.15
CA GLN A 361 8.43 -17.72 2.29
C GLN A 361 7.91 -17.15 3.62
N LEU A 362 8.22 -17.86 4.71
CA LEU A 362 7.79 -17.52 6.06
C LEU A 362 8.99 -17.26 6.99
N GLY A 363 8.75 -16.50 8.06
CA GLY A 363 9.65 -16.29 9.18
C GLY A 363 9.58 -17.40 10.22
N ASN A 364 10.36 -17.24 11.29
CA ASN A 364 10.33 -18.15 12.43
C ASN A 364 8.96 -18.10 13.11
N GLY A 365 8.43 -19.26 13.48
CA GLY A 365 7.16 -19.36 14.19
C GLY A 365 7.24 -18.74 15.57
N VAL A 366 6.29 -17.85 15.86
CA VAL A 366 6.09 -17.22 17.17
C VAL A 366 4.87 -17.87 17.82
N ALA A 367 5.06 -18.50 18.98
CA ALA A 367 3.95 -19.04 19.76
C ALA A 367 3.05 -17.89 20.23
N LEU A 368 1.77 -17.96 19.90
CA LEU A 368 0.77 -17.03 20.41
C LEU A 368 0.35 -17.52 21.79
N ALA A 369 0.82 -16.84 22.84
CA ALA A 369 0.60 -17.21 24.25
C ALA A 369 -0.84 -16.92 24.75
N VAL A 370 -1.83 -17.30 23.95
CA VAL A 370 -3.26 -17.24 24.25
C VAL A 370 -3.82 -18.65 24.13
N GLY A 371 -4.71 -19.07 25.02
CA GLY A 371 -5.34 -20.41 24.99
C GLY A 371 -4.42 -21.60 25.30
N GLY A 372 -3.10 -21.48 25.17
CA GLY A 372 -2.18 -22.59 25.44
C GLY A 372 -2.50 -23.82 24.59
N SER A 373 -2.61 -25.00 25.20
CA SER A 373 -2.93 -26.25 24.49
C SER A 373 -4.41 -26.40 24.10
N THR A 374 -5.30 -25.48 24.52
CA THR A 374 -6.74 -25.60 24.22
C THR A 374 -7.06 -25.40 22.74
N TRP A 375 -6.14 -24.83 21.94
CA TRP A 375 -6.33 -24.79 20.48
C TRP A 375 -6.40 -26.19 19.88
N GLY A 376 -5.82 -27.20 20.54
CA GLY A 376 -5.94 -28.59 20.12
C GLY A 376 -7.37 -29.13 20.08
N THR A 377 -8.34 -28.45 20.72
CA THR A 377 -9.77 -28.81 20.71
C THR A 377 -10.61 -27.96 19.75
N VAL A 378 -10.00 -27.02 19.01
CA VAL A 378 -10.72 -26.18 18.06
C VAL A 378 -11.30 -27.06 16.95
N LYS A 379 -12.58 -26.83 16.61
CA LYS A 379 -13.25 -27.58 15.53
C LYS A 379 -12.84 -27.05 14.16
N HIS A 380 -12.88 -25.73 14.00
CA HIS A 380 -12.53 -25.04 12.76
C HIS A 380 -11.83 -23.71 13.08
N LEU A 381 -10.80 -23.43 12.29
CA LEU A 381 -10.01 -22.21 12.24
C LEU A 381 -10.17 -21.73 10.80
N ALA A 382 -10.76 -20.56 10.64
CA ALA A 382 -11.05 -19.95 9.34
C ALA A 382 -10.70 -18.47 9.42
#